data_AF-A0A8T4J6Y2-F1
#
_entry.id   AF-A0A8T4J6Y2-F1
#
_cell.length_a   1.000
_cell.length_b   1.000
_cell.length_c   1.000
_cell.angle_alpha   90.00
_cell.angle_beta   90.00
_cell.angle_gamma   90.00
#
_symmetry.space_group_name_H-M   'P 1'
#
loop_
_entity.id
_entity.type
_entity.pdbx_description
1 polymer ?
#
loop_
_entity_poly.entity_id
_entity_poly.type
_entity_poly.pdbx_seq_one_letter_code
_entity_poly.pdbx_strand_id
1 'polypeptide(L)' 'MAEAWERCASEARQSFGRGELYVEQLLTGARHIEVRIAGDARGAVT' A
#
# COMPACT_ATOMS: atom_id res chain seq x y z
N MET A 1 11.87 -10.80 -12.70
CA MET A 1 10.66 -10.92 -11.86
C MET A 1 10.98 -11.55 -10.52
N ALA A 2 11.57 -12.74 -10.46
CA ALA A 2 11.96 -13.40 -9.19
C ALA A 2 12.90 -12.53 -8.33
N GLU A 3 13.97 -11.98 -8.91
CA GLU A 3 14.91 -11.11 -8.18
C GLU A 3 14.24 -9.88 -7.56
N ALA A 4 13.39 -9.18 -8.33
CA ALA A 4 12.67 -8.01 -7.84
C ALA A 4 11.69 -8.38 -6.71
N TRP A 5 11.02 -9.53 -6.83
CA TRP A 5 10.13 -10.04 -5.79
C TRP A 5 10.88 -10.37 -4.49
N GLU A 6 11.98 -11.11 -4.60
CA GLU A 6 12.81 -11.50 -3.45
C GLU A 6 13.38 -10.28 -2.72
N ARG A 7 13.83 -9.27 -3.47
CA ARG A 7 14.34 -8.02 -2.91
C ARG A 7 13.24 -7.26 -2.15
N CYS A 8 12.09 -7.02 -2.79
CA CYS A 8 10.97 -6.33 -2.15
C CYS A 8 10.47 -7.08 -0.90
N ALA A 9 10.43 -8.41 -0.93
CA ALA A 9 9.97 -9.22 0.21
C ALA A 9 10.95 -9.13 1.39
N SER A 10 12.25 -9.08 1.10
CA SER A 10 13.31 -8.88 2.11
C SER A 10 13.20 -7.50 2.77
N GLU A 11 13.07 -6.44 1.97
CA GLU A 11 12.92 -5.06 2.44
C GLU A 11 11.66 -4.87 3.30
N ALA A 12 10.54 -5.44 2.85
CA ALA A 12 9.28 -5.39 3.57
C ALA A 12 9.39 -6.10 4.93
N ARG A 13 10.00 -7.29 4.98
CA ARG A 13 10.20 -8.03 6.24
C ARG A 13 11.09 -7.26 7.21
N GLN A 14 12.16 -6.63 6.73
CA GLN A 14 13.08 -5.87 7.57
C GLN A 14 12.43 -4.59 8.13
N SER A 15 11.58 -3.91 7.35
CA SER A 15 11.02 -2.61 7.71
C SER A 15 9.69 -2.69 8.46
N PHE A 16 8.85 -3.66 8.12
CA PHE A 16 7.48 -3.80 8.63
C PHE A 16 7.24 -5.11 9.40
N GLY A 17 8.24 -5.99 9.50
CA GLY A 17 8.13 -7.30 10.16
C GLY A 17 7.38 -8.36 9.35
N ARG A 18 6.93 -8.02 8.15
CA ARG A 18 6.09 -8.84 7.27
C ARG A 18 6.57 -8.71 5.82
N GLY A 19 6.66 -9.84 5.11
CA GLY A 19 7.28 -9.92 3.78
C GLY A 19 6.30 -10.28 2.66
N GLU A 20 5.01 -10.32 2.97
CA GLU A 20 3.95 -10.63 2.03
C GLU A 20 3.80 -9.50 0.99
N LEU A 21 3.71 -9.88 -0.29
CA LEU A 21 3.58 -8.97 -1.41
C LEU A 21 2.36 -9.32 -2.25
N TYR A 22 1.82 -8.33 -2.96
CA TYR A 22 0.80 -8.47 -4.00
C TYR A 22 1.20 -7.61 -5.20
N VAL A 23 0.54 -7.84 -6.34
CA VAL A 23 0.77 -7.06 -7.57
C VAL A 23 -0.54 -6.42 -8.03
N GLU A 24 -0.43 -5.22 -8.56
CA GLU A 24 -1.53 -4.49 -9.19
C GLU A 24 -1.16 -4.12 -10.62
N GLN A 25 -2.16 -3.74 -11.41
CA GLN A 25 -1.94 -3.22 -12.75
C GLN A 25 -1.25 -1.85 -12.69
N LEU A 26 -0.15 -1.69 -13.43
CA LEU A 26 0.51 -0.40 -13.57
C LEU A 26 -0.36 0.56 -14.39
N LEU A 27 -0.83 1.64 -13.75
CA LEU A 27 -1.55 2.74 -14.41
C LEU A 27 -0.57 3.87 -14.74
N THR A 28 -0.33 4.10 -16.03
CA THR A 28 0.54 5.20 -16.50
C THR A 28 -0.25 6.51 -16.65
N GLY A 29 0.37 7.64 -16.31
CA GLY A 29 -0.27 8.96 -16.41
C GLY A 29 -1.37 9.24 -15.38
N ALA A 30 -1.51 8.40 -14.34
CA ALA A 30 -2.49 8.60 -13.28
C ALA A 30 -2.15 9.83 -12.42
N ARG A 31 -3.18 10.57 -12.00
CA ARG A 31 -3.04 11.60 -10.96
C ARG A 31 -3.20 10.95 -9.59
N HIS A 32 -2.24 11.16 -8.69
CA HIS A 32 -2.36 10.76 -7.29
C HIS A 32 -3.26 11.77 -6.56
N ILE A 33 -4.39 11.30 -6.03
CA ILE A 33 -5.35 12.13 -5.27
C ILE A 33 -5.69 11.43 -3.96
N GLU A 34 -5.55 12.15 -2.86
CA GLU A 34 -5.86 11.67 -1.51
C GLU A 34 -7.05 12.44 -0.94
N VAL A 35 -7.97 11.74 -0.28
CA VAL A 35 -9.10 12.34 0.45
C VAL A 35 -8.97 11.94 1.92
N ARG A 36 -9.02 12.92 2.82
CA ARG A 36 -9.04 12.68 4.26
C ARG A 36 -10.47 12.63 4.76
N ILE A 37 -10.72 11.74 5.69
CA ILE A 37 -12.04 11.51 6.28
C ILE A 37 -11.89 11.56 7.80
N ALA A 38 -12.79 12.25 8.49
CA ALA A 38 -12.92 12.22 9.95
C ALA A 38 -14.22 11.50 10.33
N GLY A 39 -14.17 10.63 11.35
CA GLY A 39 -15.34 9.89 11.83
C GLY A 39 -15.40 9.85 13.35
N ASP A 40 -16.63 9.83 13.90
CA ASP A 40 -16.87 9.68 15.34
C ASP A 40 -17.46 8.30 15.71
N ALA A 41 -17.47 7.97 17.00
CA ALA A 41 -18.00 6.70 17.49
C ALA A 41 -19.54 6.57 17.42
N ARG A 42 -20.25 7.63 17.01
CA ARG A 42 -21.71 7.67 16.87
C ARG A 42 -22.16 7.53 15.42
N GLY A 43 -21.23 7.36 14.50
CA GLY A 43 -21.49 7.14 13.07
C GLY A 43 -21.51 8.40 12.22
N ALA A 44 -21.12 9.57 12.77
CA ALA A 44 -20.92 10.76 11.95
C ALA A 44 -19.59 10.66 11.17
N VAL A 45 -19.61 11.04 9.89
CA VAL A 45 -18.45 11.03 8.99
C VAL A 45 -18.44 12.31 8.16
N THR A 46 -17.30 12.99 8.06
CA THR A 46 -17.10 14.24 7.30
C THR A 46 -15.76 14.27 6.59
#